data_AF-A0A7H0MK17-F1
#
_entry.id   AF-A0A7H0MK17-F1
#
_cell.length_a   1.000
_cell.length_b   1.000
_cell.length_c   1.000
_cell.angle_alpha   90.00
_cell.angle_beta   90.00
_cell.angle_gamma   90.00
#
_symmetry.space_group_name_H-M   'P 1'
#
loop_
_entity.id
_entity.type
_entity.pdbx_description
1 polymer ?
#
loop_
_entity_poly.entity_id
_entity_poly.type
_entity_poly.pdbx_seq_one_letter_code
_entity_poly.pdbx_strand_id
1 'polypeptide(L)'
;MSKGQKKCALAGEKIPPKDSHASYSVQEHIENGKLSTQLISTTKKESTADFYNKNNSKVKVDLSKIQDNEIIDVSNGQGLSGKASRYARKDKEVILTNGIPSGSYEIIK
;
A
#
# COMPACT_ATOMS: atom_id res chain seq x y z
N MET A 1 5.66 -1.44 6.62
CA MET A 1 4.42 -1.96 7.25
C MET A 1 4.43 -1.70 8.75
N SER A 2 3.27 -1.70 9.40
CA SER A 2 3.15 -1.67 10.87
C SER A 2 3.56 -3.00 11.52
N LYS A 3 3.75 -3.03 12.85
CA LYS A 3 4.05 -4.27 13.59
C LYS A 3 2.92 -5.32 13.44
N GLY A 4 1.66 -4.87 13.49
CA GLY A 4 0.50 -5.74 13.30
C GLY A 4 0.45 -6.35 11.91
N GLN A 5 0.64 -5.52 10.87
CA GLN A 5 0.71 -5.98 9.48
C GLN A 5 1.85 -6.98 9.25
N LYS A 6 3.03 -6.74 9.86
CA LYS A 6 4.16 -7.67 9.81
C LYS A 6 3.81 -9.03 10.43
N LYS A 7 3.07 -9.05 11.54
CA LYS A 7 2.63 -10.29 12.21
C LYS A 7 1.71 -11.10 11.29
N CYS A 8 0.70 -10.46 10.70
CA CYS A 8 -0.20 -11.11 9.74
C CYS A 8 0.58 -11.65 8.52
N ALA A 9 1.50 -10.86 7.98
CA ALA A 9 2.33 -11.28 6.85
C ALA A 9 3.10 -12.56 7.16
N LEU A 10 3.77 -12.62 8.32
CA LEU A 10 4.54 -13.78 8.79
C LEU A 10 3.68 -15.00 9.13
N ALA A 11 2.43 -14.78 9.53
CA ALA A 11 1.45 -15.85 9.76
C ALA A 11 0.82 -16.39 8.46
N GLY A 12 1.13 -15.78 7.29
CA GLY A 12 0.48 -16.14 6.02
C GLY A 12 -0.99 -15.70 5.98
N GLU A 13 -1.38 -14.71 6.77
CA GLU A 13 -2.74 -14.20 6.85
C GLU A 13 -2.94 -12.99 5.93
N LYS A 14 -4.20 -12.59 5.72
CA LYS A 14 -4.52 -11.31 5.09
C LYS A 14 -3.84 -10.17 5.84
N ILE A 15 -3.13 -9.29 5.15
CA ILE A 15 -2.54 -8.08 5.73
C ILE A 15 -3.62 -6.98 5.72
N PRO A 16 -4.15 -6.55 6.88
CA PRO A 16 -5.20 -5.55 6.91
C PRO A 16 -4.66 -4.13 6.69
N PRO A 17 -5.52 -3.17 6.30
CA PRO A 17 -5.19 -1.76 6.41
C PRO A 17 -4.96 -1.36 7.88
N LYS A 18 -4.49 -0.13 8.13
CA LYS A 18 -4.28 0.32 9.52
C LYS A 18 -5.59 0.51 10.26
N ASP A 19 -6.64 0.95 9.57
CA ASP A 19 -8.00 1.11 10.08
C ASP A 19 -9.01 0.81 8.97
N SER A 20 -9.68 -0.34 9.04
CA SER A 20 -10.68 -0.75 8.04
C SER A 20 -12.00 0.04 8.10
N HIS A 21 -12.23 0.81 9.16
CA HIS A 21 -13.46 1.59 9.34
C HIS A 21 -13.28 3.07 8.97
N ALA A 22 -12.06 3.49 8.64
CA ALA A 22 -11.79 4.84 8.17
C ALA A 22 -12.40 5.08 6.77
N SER A 23 -12.63 6.36 6.46
CA SER A 23 -13.27 6.80 5.21
C SER A 23 -12.50 7.93 4.52
N TYR A 24 -11.16 7.85 4.53
CA TYR A 24 -10.31 8.85 3.89
C TYR A 24 -10.27 8.67 2.37
N SER A 25 -10.18 9.78 1.65
CA SER A 25 -9.91 9.74 0.21
C SER A 25 -8.46 9.29 -0.08
N VAL A 26 -8.23 8.82 -1.31
CA VAL A 26 -6.86 8.53 -1.80
C VAL A 26 -5.98 9.79 -1.76
N GLN A 27 -6.56 10.97 -2.03
CA GLN A 27 -5.86 12.26 -1.93
C GLN A 27 -5.33 12.47 -0.50
N GLU A 28 -6.19 12.40 0.52
CA GLU A 28 -5.80 12.62 1.92
C GLU A 28 -4.77 11.60 2.40
N HIS A 29 -4.94 10.33 2.02
CA HIS A 29 -4.03 9.25 2.36
C HIS A 29 -2.61 9.50 1.85
N ILE A 30 -2.46 9.95 0.61
CA ILE A 30 -1.15 10.21 0.00
C ILE A 30 -0.55 11.53 0.52
N GLU A 31 -1.36 12.55 0.76
CA GLU A 31 -0.87 13.82 1.31
C GLU A 31 -0.38 13.69 2.74
N ASN A 32 -0.99 12.78 3.51
CA ASN A 32 -0.67 12.56 4.90
C ASN A 32 -0.47 11.08 5.22
N GLY A 33 0.71 10.54 4.88
CA GLY A 33 1.08 9.15 5.19
C GLY A 33 1.14 8.78 6.69
N LYS A 34 0.87 9.72 7.61
CA LYS A 34 0.72 9.45 9.05
C LYS A 34 -0.69 8.97 9.43
N LEU A 35 -1.68 9.16 8.56
CA LEU A 35 -3.04 8.72 8.83
C LEU A 35 -3.12 7.19 8.99
N SER A 36 -4.05 6.76 9.85
CA SER A 36 -4.53 5.39 9.92
C SER A 36 -5.75 5.31 9.04
N THR A 37 -5.58 4.78 7.83
CA THR A 37 -6.63 4.73 6.81
C THR A 37 -6.99 3.28 6.50
N GLN A 38 -8.08 3.14 5.75
CA GLN A 38 -8.55 1.91 5.12
C GLN A 38 -7.74 1.52 3.87
N LEU A 39 -6.71 2.31 3.52
CA LEU A 39 -5.93 2.18 2.31
C LEU A 39 -4.52 1.67 2.61
N ILE A 40 -3.97 0.85 1.72
CA ILE A 40 -2.59 0.39 1.79
C ILE A 40 -1.81 0.95 0.61
N SER A 41 -0.77 1.73 0.89
CA SER A 41 0.20 2.15 -0.11
C SER A 41 1.12 0.99 -0.51
N THR A 42 1.23 0.76 -1.81
CA THR A 42 2.23 -0.09 -2.44
C THR A 42 2.95 0.70 -3.54
N THR A 43 4.07 0.18 -4.05
CA THR A 43 4.86 0.85 -5.08
C THR A 43 5.31 -0.13 -6.15
N LYS A 44 5.32 0.33 -7.41
CA LYS A 44 5.94 -0.42 -8.53
C LYS A 44 7.46 -0.32 -8.54
N LYS A 45 8.06 0.52 -7.69
CA LYS A 45 9.50 0.81 -7.69
C LYS A 45 10.19 0.18 -6.47
N GLU A 46 11.03 -0.81 -6.71
CA GLU A 46 11.74 -1.52 -5.63
C GLU A 46 12.58 -0.58 -4.76
N SER A 47 13.31 0.37 -5.34
CA SER A 47 14.10 1.34 -4.55
C SER A 47 13.25 2.16 -3.57
N THR A 48 11.98 2.42 -3.91
CA THR A 48 11.05 3.11 -3.01
C THR A 48 10.59 2.16 -1.90
N ALA A 49 10.32 0.90 -2.23
CA ALA A 49 10.02 -0.12 -1.22
C ALA A 49 11.18 -0.27 -0.22
N ASP A 50 12.42 -0.28 -0.70
CA ASP A 50 13.63 -0.35 0.14
C ASP A 50 13.77 0.87 1.04
N PHE A 51 13.58 2.08 0.50
CA PHE A 51 13.62 3.33 1.28
C PHE A 51 12.64 3.33 2.46
N TYR A 52 11.44 2.77 2.27
CA TYR A 52 10.42 2.67 3.33
C TYR A 52 10.53 1.41 4.20
N ASN A 53 11.42 0.46 3.87
CA ASN A 53 11.59 -0.80 4.59
C ASN A 53 12.41 -0.65 5.89
N LYS A 54 11.97 0.20 6.81
CA LYS A 54 12.72 0.48 8.06
C LYS A 54 12.82 -0.69 9.05
N ASN A 55 11.96 -1.71 8.90
CA ASN A 55 11.79 -2.79 9.89
C ASN A 55 12.01 -4.21 9.30
N ASN A 56 12.67 -4.32 8.14
CA ASN A 56 12.85 -5.57 7.40
C ASN A 56 11.54 -6.36 7.30
N SER A 57 10.56 -5.72 6.67
CA SER A 57 9.17 -6.15 6.52
C SER A 57 8.65 -5.82 5.11
N LYS A 58 9.52 -5.95 4.11
CA LYS A 58 9.15 -5.74 2.70
C LYS A 58 8.37 -6.98 2.24
N VAL A 59 7.31 -6.74 1.49
CA VAL A 59 6.58 -7.80 0.79
C VAL A 59 6.47 -7.41 -0.67
N LYS A 60 6.55 -8.39 -1.56
CA LYS A 60 6.21 -8.22 -2.96
C LYS A 60 4.80 -8.75 -3.17
N VAL A 61 3.95 -7.94 -3.79
CA VAL A 61 2.53 -8.22 -4.00
C VAL A 61 2.30 -8.61 -5.45
N ASP A 62 1.61 -9.71 -5.67
CA ASP A 62 1.13 -10.16 -6.96
C ASP A 62 -0.27 -9.60 -7.22
N LEU A 63 -0.32 -8.50 -7.98
CA LEU A 63 -1.57 -7.81 -8.28
C LEU A 63 -2.54 -8.66 -9.11
N SER A 64 -2.07 -9.68 -9.84
CA SER A 64 -2.95 -10.58 -10.62
C SER A 64 -3.87 -11.44 -9.75
N LYS A 65 -3.58 -11.52 -8.46
CA LYS A 65 -4.36 -12.26 -7.45
C LYS A 65 -5.26 -11.34 -6.61
N ILE A 66 -5.38 -10.07 -6.98
CA ILE A 66 -6.23 -9.07 -6.33
C ILE A 66 -7.29 -8.64 -7.33
N GLN A 67 -8.52 -8.37 -6.86
CA GLN A 67 -9.59 -7.94 -7.75
C GLN A 67 -9.31 -6.52 -8.27
N ASP A 68 -9.56 -6.26 -9.56
CA ASP A 68 -9.26 -4.97 -10.20
C ASP A 68 -9.94 -3.77 -9.50
N ASN A 69 -11.15 -3.97 -8.95
CA ASN A 69 -11.88 -2.95 -8.21
C ASN A 69 -11.27 -2.63 -6.82
N GLU A 70 -10.34 -3.46 -6.34
CA GLU A 70 -9.59 -3.23 -5.09
C GLU A 70 -8.25 -2.51 -5.33
N ILE A 71 -7.89 -2.31 -6.60
CA ILE A 71 -6.62 -1.70 -7.03
C ILE A 71 -6.91 -0.30 -7.58
N ILE A 72 -6.32 0.70 -6.96
CA ILE A 72 -6.32 2.07 -7.49
C ILE A 72 -4.89 2.40 -7.89
N ASP A 73 -4.60 2.23 -9.18
CA ASP A 73 -3.34 2.71 -9.75
C ASP A 73 -3.36 4.24 -9.78
N VAL A 74 -2.39 4.87 -9.11
CA VAL A 74 -2.15 6.32 -9.12
C VAL A 74 -0.70 6.63 -9.52
N SER A 75 0.00 5.68 -10.12
CA SER A 75 1.45 5.74 -10.35
C SER A 75 1.87 6.81 -11.37
N ASN A 76 0.92 7.39 -12.10
CA ASN A 76 1.10 8.55 -12.97
C ASN A 76 0.38 9.82 -12.45
N GLY A 77 -0.14 9.78 -11.21
CA GLY A 77 -0.81 10.91 -10.55
C GLY A 77 -2.25 11.16 -11.02
N GLN A 78 -2.84 10.21 -11.76
CA GLN A 78 -4.22 10.27 -12.22
C GLN A 78 -5.21 10.34 -11.06
N GLY A 79 -6.26 11.15 -11.21
CA GLY A 79 -7.28 11.34 -10.16
C GLY A 79 -6.79 12.11 -8.93
N LEU A 80 -5.55 12.62 -8.93
CA LEU A 80 -4.96 13.36 -7.82
C LEU A 80 -4.54 14.76 -8.24
N SER A 81 -4.42 15.65 -7.26
CA SER A 81 -3.95 17.02 -7.46
C SER A 81 -2.81 17.39 -6.51
N GLY A 82 -2.12 18.49 -6.81
CA GLY A 82 -1.14 19.10 -5.90
C GLY A 82 -0.03 18.14 -5.42
N LYS A 83 0.15 18.06 -4.11
CA LYS A 83 1.22 17.26 -3.48
C LYS A 83 0.99 15.77 -3.69
N ALA A 84 -0.26 15.29 -3.59
CA ALA A 84 -0.60 13.89 -3.80
C ALA A 84 -0.15 13.39 -5.17
N SER A 85 -0.54 14.09 -6.24
CA SER A 85 -0.18 13.72 -7.62
C SER A 85 1.34 13.67 -7.83
N ARG A 86 2.09 14.58 -7.19
CA ARG A 86 3.56 14.58 -7.27
C ARG A 86 4.18 13.40 -6.53
N TYR A 87 3.70 13.08 -5.33
CA TYR A 87 4.22 11.94 -4.55
C TYR A 87 3.88 10.61 -5.22
N ALA A 88 2.63 10.43 -5.65
CA ALA A 88 2.19 9.22 -6.34
C ALA A 88 3.01 8.93 -7.61
N ARG A 89 3.33 9.97 -8.40
CA ARG A 89 4.22 9.85 -9.57
C ARG A 89 5.65 9.49 -9.21
N LYS A 90 6.21 10.16 -8.21
CA LYS A 90 7.60 9.97 -7.76
C LYS A 90 7.80 8.54 -7.24
N ASP A 91 6.85 8.08 -6.45
CA ASP A 91 6.93 6.82 -5.72
C ASP A 91 6.26 5.67 -6.48
N LYS A 92 5.70 5.93 -7.67
CA LYS A 92 4.99 4.94 -8.50
C LYS A 92 3.95 4.17 -7.70
N GLU A 93 3.14 4.94 -6.98
CA GLU A 93 2.22 4.44 -5.96
C GLU A 93 1.02 3.73 -6.58
N VAL A 94 0.64 2.62 -5.97
CA VAL A 94 -0.59 1.86 -6.24
C VAL A 94 -1.26 1.61 -4.90
N ILE A 95 -2.55 1.89 -4.81
CA ILE A 95 -3.30 1.80 -3.56
C ILE A 95 -4.18 0.54 -3.58
N LEU A 96 -4.20 -0.18 -2.47
CA LEU A 96 -5.10 -1.31 -2.24
C LEU A 96 -6.16 -0.94 -1.20
N THR A 97 -7.42 -1.25 -1.47
CA THR A 97 -8.57 -0.78 -0.66
C THR A 97 -9.13 -1.84 0.31
N ASN A 98 -8.82 -3.12 0.10
CA ASN A 98 -9.34 -4.22 0.93
C ASN A 98 -8.22 -5.06 1.57
N GLY A 99 -7.09 -4.45 1.91
CA GLY A 99 -5.93 -5.18 2.43
C GLY A 99 -5.19 -5.97 1.35
N ILE A 100 -4.25 -6.83 1.77
CA ILE A 100 -3.51 -7.74 0.88
C ILE A 100 -3.92 -9.18 1.24
N PRO A 101 -4.60 -9.91 0.35
CA PRO A 101 -5.02 -11.30 0.60
C PRO A 101 -3.85 -12.25 0.91
N SER A 102 -4.14 -13.32 1.65
CA SER A 102 -3.18 -14.43 1.78
C SER A 102 -2.89 -15.05 0.41
N GLY A 103 -1.65 -15.47 0.16
CA GLY A 103 -1.23 -16.07 -1.10
C GLY A 103 -1.03 -15.09 -2.27
N SER A 104 -1.36 -13.81 -2.10
CA SER A 104 -1.11 -12.74 -3.07
C SER A 104 0.18 -11.96 -2.79
N TYR A 105 0.99 -12.39 -1.82
CA TYR A 105 2.25 -11.73 -1.51
C TYR A 105 3.34 -12.73 -1.07
N GLU A 106 4.58 -12.29 -1.20
CA GLU A 106 5.78 -12.99 -0.76
C GLU A 106 6.65 -12.06 0.11
N ILE A 107 7.18 -12.58 1.22
CA ILE A 107 8.03 -11.79 2.13
C ILE A 107 9.43 -11.71 1.53
N ILE A 108 9.94 -10.48 1.37
CA ILE A 108 11.30 -10.23 0.91
C ILE A 108 12.17 -9.90 2.12
N LYS A 109 13.22 -10.69 2.32
CA LYS A 109 14.18 -10.55 3.43
C LYS A 109 15.33 -9.63 3.06
#